data_AF-A0A151IE73-F1
#
_entry.id   AF-A0A151IE73-F1
#
_cell.length_a   1.000
_cell.length_b   1.000
_cell.length_c   1.000
_cell.angle_alpha   90.00
_cell.angle_beta   90.00
_cell.angle_gamma   90.00
#
_symmetry.space_group_name_H-M   'P 1'
#
loop_
_entity.id
_entity.type
_entity.pdbx_description
1 polymer ?
#
loop_
_entity_poly.entity_id
_entity_poly.type
_entity_poly.pdbx_seq_one_letter_code
_entity_poly.pdbx_strand_id
1 'polypeptide(L)'
;MEDYERAERKLLEHCGRVATLSECFACLERCNECIESLECRAKRPRLTVGHRQSAVARIARLVGARTVLEQRFVHVGGGGDAESVVLERVRDAIDTHGSVKVNTAFNGEFVAGDKRTVMGINGKNCELYRCTDLREWYASRVIEPTLASLDEHQERDSGWALSRILNLTVNVNKLNPMRAGCYVTLPEKFKRKEAVVNVRSMDNVCFAWAVVAALYPAYNHVDRESSYPHYSKVLNFADIEFPVTLKDVAKFERSNDISINVYGIEDGDILPLRLTDCKRDRHVNLLYVQDGHFVWIKDLSRLVRSQVTKSKNKIYFCDR
;
A
#
# COMPACT_ATOMS: atom_id res chain seq x y z
N MET A 1 -51.07 22.26 -9.10
CA MET A 1 -50.21 21.31 -9.86
C MET A 1 -49.04 22.06 -10.50
N GLU A 2 -49.27 23.28 -10.99
CA GLU A 2 -48.29 24.17 -11.65
C GLU A 2 -47.04 24.52 -10.80
N ASP A 3 -47.17 24.66 -9.48
CA ASP A 3 -46.05 25.07 -8.62
C ASP A 3 -44.94 24.00 -8.53
N TYR A 4 -45.34 22.72 -8.55
CA TYR A 4 -44.42 21.58 -8.54
C TYR A 4 -43.77 21.33 -9.90
N GLU A 5 -44.46 21.60 -10.99
CA GLU A 5 -43.89 21.52 -12.34
C GLU A 5 -42.84 22.61 -12.55
N ARG A 6 -43.11 23.80 -12.02
CA ARG A 6 -42.14 24.90 -11.99
C ARG A 6 -40.94 24.57 -11.11
N ALA A 7 -41.15 23.95 -9.96
CA ALA A 7 -40.07 23.51 -9.06
C ALA A 7 -39.18 22.43 -9.70
N GLU A 8 -39.78 21.42 -10.34
CA GLU A 8 -39.04 20.37 -11.07
C GLU A 8 -38.24 20.95 -12.24
N ARG A 9 -38.84 21.82 -13.05
CA ARG A 9 -38.15 22.42 -14.20
C ARG A 9 -36.95 23.25 -13.75
N LYS A 10 -37.10 24.05 -12.69
CA LYS A 10 -36.00 24.81 -12.07
C LYS A 10 -34.92 23.89 -11.51
N LEU A 11 -35.30 22.75 -10.92
CA LEU A 11 -34.36 21.76 -10.41
C LEU A 11 -33.53 21.13 -11.55
N LEU A 12 -34.19 20.73 -12.64
CA LEU A 12 -33.53 20.14 -13.82
C LEU A 12 -32.60 21.16 -14.51
N GLU A 13 -33.01 22.42 -14.66
CA GLU A 13 -32.16 23.49 -15.19
C GLU A 13 -30.96 23.78 -14.28
N HIS A 14 -31.16 23.78 -12.96
CA HIS A 14 -30.09 23.97 -11.99
C HIS A 14 -29.08 22.82 -12.05
N CYS A 15 -29.56 21.57 -12.07
CA CYS A 15 -28.72 20.37 -12.19
C CYS A 15 -27.91 20.34 -13.50
N GLY A 16 -28.39 20.97 -14.58
CA GLY A 16 -27.61 21.13 -15.82
C GLY A 16 -26.47 22.14 -15.75
N ARG A 17 -26.47 23.04 -14.75
CA ARG A 17 -25.52 24.16 -14.58
C ARG A 17 -24.61 24.02 -13.35
N VAL A 18 -24.73 22.93 -12.60
CA VAL A 18 -23.87 22.63 -11.44
C VAL A 18 -22.41 22.54 -11.89
N ALA A 19 -21.54 23.33 -11.24
CA ALA A 19 -20.11 23.37 -11.56
C ALA A 19 -19.23 22.95 -10.37
N THR A 20 -19.78 22.87 -9.16
CA THR A 20 -19.04 22.54 -7.93
C THR A 20 -19.60 21.30 -7.23
N LEU A 21 -18.75 20.59 -6.47
CA LEU A 21 -19.16 19.40 -5.70
C LEU A 21 -20.21 19.73 -4.62
N SER A 22 -20.11 20.90 -3.98
CA SER A 22 -21.11 21.36 -2.99
C SER A 22 -22.49 21.58 -3.61
N GLU A 23 -22.53 22.17 -4.81
CA GLU A 23 -23.78 22.35 -5.57
C GLU A 23 -24.31 21.00 -6.08
N CYS A 24 -23.42 20.05 -6.38
CA CYS A 24 -23.80 18.69 -6.74
C CYS A 24 -24.52 17.97 -5.58
N PHE A 25 -23.97 17.99 -4.36
CA PHE A 25 -24.65 17.39 -3.19
C PHE A 25 -26.02 18.00 -2.94
N ALA A 26 -26.10 19.33 -2.99
CA ALA A 26 -27.37 20.02 -2.84
C ALA A 26 -28.36 19.68 -3.97
N CYS A 27 -27.91 19.48 -5.23
CA CYS A 27 -28.80 19.05 -6.32
C CYS A 27 -29.25 17.59 -6.14
N LEU A 28 -28.36 16.68 -5.74
CA LEU A 28 -28.67 15.27 -5.53
C LEU A 28 -29.67 15.07 -4.39
N GLU A 29 -29.49 15.76 -3.26
CA GLU A 29 -30.39 15.71 -2.12
C GLU A 29 -31.80 16.20 -2.49
N ARG A 30 -31.89 17.34 -3.17
CA ARG A 30 -33.17 17.89 -3.65
C ARG A 30 -33.84 17.03 -4.73
N CYS A 31 -33.06 16.34 -5.56
CA CYS A 31 -33.58 15.34 -6.50
C CYS A 31 -34.22 14.17 -5.76
N ASN A 32 -33.56 13.65 -4.71
CA ASN A 32 -34.09 12.54 -3.91
C ASN A 32 -35.37 12.94 -3.17
N GLU A 33 -35.41 14.10 -2.53
CA GLU A 33 -36.62 14.63 -1.87
C GLU A 33 -37.80 14.76 -2.85
N CYS A 34 -37.52 15.22 -4.08
CA CYS A 34 -38.55 15.37 -5.12
C CYS A 34 -39.06 14.01 -5.62
N ILE A 35 -38.16 13.04 -5.81
CA ILE A 35 -38.50 11.67 -6.19
C ILE A 35 -39.37 11.01 -5.11
N GLU A 36 -38.97 11.07 -3.84
CA GLU A 36 -39.73 10.51 -2.72
C GLU A 36 -41.14 11.13 -2.63
N SER A 37 -41.25 12.46 -2.78
CA SER A 37 -42.54 13.15 -2.81
C SER A 37 -43.45 12.68 -3.96
N LEU A 38 -42.88 12.46 -5.15
CA LEU A 38 -43.60 11.98 -6.33
C LEU A 38 -44.01 10.52 -6.19
N GLU A 39 -43.17 9.66 -5.61
CA GLU A 39 -43.47 8.26 -5.34
C GLU A 39 -44.59 8.10 -4.30
N CYS A 40 -44.52 8.86 -3.20
CA CYS A 40 -45.58 8.89 -2.18
C CYS A 40 -46.92 9.32 -2.77
N ARG A 41 -46.91 10.23 -3.77
CA ARG A 41 -48.10 10.64 -4.49
C ARG A 41 -48.59 9.55 -5.43
N ALA A 42 -47.72 8.96 -6.24
CA ALA A 42 -48.09 7.90 -7.19
C ALA A 42 -48.77 6.70 -6.51
N LYS A 43 -48.39 6.42 -5.25
CA LYS A 43 -48.97 5.37 -4.40
C LYS A 43 -50.37 5.69 -3.82
N ARG A 44 -50.93 6.89 -4.04
CA ARG A 44 -52.27 7.24 -3.51
C ARG A 44 -53.39 6.48 -4.24
N PRO A 45 -54.39 5.93 -3.51
CA PRO A 45 -55.42 5.06 -4.09
C PRO A 45 -56.32 5.73 -5.15
N ARG A 46 -56.51 7.05 -5.10
CA ARG A 46 -57.53 7.80 -5.89
C ARG A 46 -56.95 8.65 -7.03
N LEU A 47 -55.85 8.23 -7.66
CA LEU A 47 -55.28 8.95 -8.81
C LEU A 47 -55.75 8.37 -10.15
N THR A 48 -56.05 9.26 -11.10
CA THR A 48 -56.35 8.87 -12.49
C THR A 48 -55.10 8.29 -13.15
N VAL A 49 -55.30 7.41 -14.14
CA VAL A 49 -54.19 6.75 -14.88
C VAL A 49 -53.22 7.78 -15.47
N GLY A 50 -53.73 8.88 -16.02
CA GLY A 50 -52.90 9.97 -16.57
C GLY A 50 -52.00 10.65 -15.53
N HIS A 51 -52.50 10.87 -14.30
CA HIS A 51 -51.67 11.44 -13.23
C HIS A 51 -50.58 10.46 -12.75
N ARG A 52 -50.85 9.14 -12.77
CA ARG A 52 -49.84 8.13 -12.45
C ARG A 52 -48.75 8.07 -13.52
N GLN A 53 -49.13 8.07 -14.79
CA GLN A 53 -48.18 8.09 -15.92
C GLN A 53 -47.33 9.37 -15.92
N SER A 54 -47.94 10.52 -15.62
CA SER A 54 -47.22 11.79 -15.46
C SER A 54 -46.20 11.74 -14.32
N ALA A 55 -46.57 11.20 -13.15
CA ALA A 55 -45.63 11.03 -12.03
C ALA A 55 -44.47 10.09 -12.39
N VAL A 56 -44.72 8.99 -13.08
CA VAL A 56 -43.68 8.06 -13.55
C VAL A 56 -42.73 8.74 -14.55
N ALA A 57 -43.26 9.49 -15.52
CA ALA A 57 -42.43 10.23 -16.47
C ALA A 57 -41.59 11.35 -15.81
N ARG A 58 -42.07 11.91 -14.70
CA ARG A 58 -41.33 12.89 -13.88
C ARG A 58 -40.22 12.23 -13.08
N ILE A 59 -40.51 11.10 -12.43
CA ILE A 59 -39.50 10.29 -11.72
C ILE A 59 -38.40 9.85 -12.68
N ALA A 60 -38.76 9.34 -13.87
CA ALA A 60 -37.78 8.92 -14.87
C ALA A 60 -36.83 10.06 -15.30
N ARG A 61 -37.36 11.29 -15.47
CA ARG A 61 -36.54 12.46 -15.83
C ARG A 61 -35.61 12.90 -14.70
N LEU A 62 -36.09 12.87 -13.45
CA LEU A 62 -35.28 13.19 -12.28
C LEU A 62 -34.18 12.14 -12.03
N VAL A 63 -34.51 10.85 -12.17
CA VAL A 63 -33.55 9.76 -12.09
C VAL A 63 -32.50 9.88 -13.18
N GLY A 64 -32.89 10.14 -14.43
CA GLY A 64 -31.95 10.37 -15.53
C GLY A 64 -31.02 11.57 -15.28
N ALA A 65 -31.55 12.69 -14.79
CA ALA A 65 -30.74 13.85 -14.43
C ALA A 65 -29.79 13.57 -13.26
N ARG A 66 -30.22 12.77 -12.27
CA ARG A 66 -29.39 12.31 -11.16
C ARG A 66 -28.24 11.45 -11.65
N THR A 67 -28.51 10.48 -12.51
CA THR A 67 -27.48 9.61 -13.09
C THR A 67 -26.45 10.41 -13.90
N VAL A 68 -26.88 11.39 -14.70
CA VAL A 68 -25.96 12.27 -15.44
C VAL A 68 -25.13 13.15 -14.49
N LEU A 69 -25.71 13.63 -13.39
CA LEU A 69 -24.99 14.40 -12.36
C LEU A 69 -23.98 13.54 -11.60
N GLU A 70 -24.37 12.34 -11.17
CA GLU A 70 -23.51 11.35 -10.50
C GLU A 70 -22.35 10.92 -11.42
N GLN A 71 -22.60 10.81 -12.73
CA GLN A 71 -21.56 10.52 -13.73
C GLN A 71 -20.66 11.72 -14.01
N ARG A 72 -21.17 12.97 -13.90
CA ARG A 72 -20.38 14.20 -14.08
C ARG A 72 -19.52 14.54 -12.86
N PHE A 73 -20.00 14.21 -11.67
CA PHE A 73 -19.36 14.49 -10.40
C PHE A 73 -19.42 13.24 -9.55
N VAL A 74 -18.43 12.37 -9.73
CA VAL A 74 -18.21 11.21 -8.87
C VAL A 74 -18.02 11.73 -7.44
N HIS A 75 -19.01 11.50 -6.57
CA HIS A 75 -18.88 11.81 -5.15
C HIS A 75 -17.91 10.84 -4.49
N VAL A 76 -16.65 11.27 -4.38
CA VAL A 76 -15.71 10.74 -3.41
C VAL A 76 -15.68 11.73 -2.26
N GLY A 77 -16.05 11.27 -1.06
CA GLY A 77 -15.96 12.08 0.14
C GLY A 77 -14.50 12.42 0.42
N GLY A 78 -14.17 13.71 0.32
CA GLY A 78 -12.88 14.27 0.74
C GLY A 78 -11.79 14.24 -0.34
N GLY A 79 -11.81 15.21 -1.27
CA GLY A 79 -10.62 15.82 -1.89
C GLY A 79 -9.59 14.95 -2.63
N GLY A 80 -9.77 13.64 -2.71
CA GLY A 80 -8.87 12.71 -3.38
C GLY A 80 -9.62 11.44 -3.76
N ASP A 81 -9.18 10.80 -4.84
CA ASP A 81 -9.68 9.48 -5.27
C ASP A 81 -9.62 8.47 -4.11
N ALA A 82 -10.53 7.49 -4.07
CA ALA A 82 -10.53 6.43 -3.06
C ALA A 82 -9.18 5.71 -2.98
N GLU A 83 -8.50 5.59 -4.13
CA GLU A 83 -7.09 5.19 -4.21
C GLU A 83 -6.22 6.05 -3.29
N SER A 84 -6.21 7.38 -3.49
CA SER A 84 -5.34 8.29 -2.75
C SER A 84 -5.52 8.21 -1.23
N VAL A 85 -6.75 8.08 -0.74
CA VAL A 85 -7.05 7.95 0.70
C VAL A 85 -6.49 6.64 1.25
N VAL A 86 -6.65 5.53 0.51
CA VAL A 86 -6.12 4.22 0.92
C VAL A 86 -4.58 4.26 0.91
N LEU A 87 -3.98 4.81 -0.15
CA LEU A 87 -2.53 4.91 -0.28
C LEU A 87 -1.92 5.76 0.82
N GLU A 88 -2.52 6.91 1.16
CA GLU A 88 -2.07 7.80 2.23
C GLU A 88 -2.07 7.07 3.58
N ARG A 89 -3.18 6.42 3.96
CA ARG A 89 -3.29 5.74 5.26
C ARG A 89 -2.37 4.53 5.38
N VAL A 90 -2.17 3.80 4.29
CA VAL A 90 -1.23 2.67 4.28
C VAL A 90 0.21 3.17 4.34
N ARG A 91 0.54 4.27 3.64
CA ARG A 91 1.86 4.90 3.69
C ARG A 91 2.18 5.41 5.08
N ASP A 92 1.27 6.13 5.73
CA ASP A 92 1.45 6.61 7.11
C ASP A 92 1.72 5.47 8.09
N ALA A 93 1.02 4.34 7.93
CA ALA A 93 1.23 3.16 8.76
C ALA A 93 2.59 2.50 8.50
N ILE A 94 3.04 2.44 7.25
CA ILE A 94 4.38 1.96 6.87
C ILE A 94 5.48 2.87 7.43
N ASP A 95 5.29 4.19 7.35
CA ASP A 95 6.26 5.15 7.87
C ASP A 95 6.37 5.10 9.39
N THR A 96 5.24 4.86 10.06
CA THR A 96 5.17 4.72 11.52
C THR A 96 5.74 3.38 12.01
N HIS A 97 5.44 2.28 11.33
CA HIS A 97 5.74 0.94 11.83
C HIS A 97 6.86 0.20 11.10
N GLY A 98 7.38 0.76 10.00
CA GLY A 98 8.41 0.16 9.14
C GLY A 98 7.87 -0.91 8.19
N SER A 99 7.05 -1.82 8.70
CA SER A 99 6.35 -2.84 7.92
C SER A 99 4.96 -3.12 8.46
N VAL A 100 4.03 -3.43 7.56
CA VAL A 100 2.63 -3.66 7.89
C VAL A 100 2.06 -4.85 7.12
N LYS A 101 1.04 -5.49 7.70
CA LYS A 101 0.25 -6.52 7.06
C LYS A 101 -1.12 -5.94 6.77
N VAL A 102 -1.44 -5.82 5.48
CA VAL A 102 -2.68 -5.23 5.01
C VAL A 102 -3.62 -6.32 4.50
N ASN A 103 -4.88 -6.20 4.86
CA ASN A 103 -5.99 -6.97 4.32
C ASN A 103 -7.08 -6.01 3.85
N THR A 104 -7.77 -6.35 2.78
CA THR A 104 -8.90 -5.56 2.27
C THR A 104 -10.17 -6.39 2.26
N ALA A 105 -11.31 -5.77 2.52
CA ALA A 105 -12.61 -6.40 2.40
C ALA A 105 -13.58 -5.44 1.71
N PHE A 106 -13.99 -5.81 0.50
CA PHE A 106 -15.03 -5.09 -0.25
C PHE A 106 -16.40 -5.60 0.19
N ASN A 107 -17.33 -4.71 0.51
CA ASN A 107 -18.70 -5.06 0.84
C ASN A 107 -19.66 -4.39 -0.13
N GLY A 108 -20.49 -5.21 -0.79
CA GLY A 108 -21.48 -4.76 -1.76
C GLY A 108 -22.85 -5.36 -1.47
N GLU A 109 -23.90 -4.61 -1.81
CA GLU A 109 -25.27 -5.11 -1.89
C GLU A 109 -25.49 -5.69 -3.29
N PHE A 110 -25.92 -6.94 -3.35
CA PHE A 110 -26.22 -7.68 -4.58
C PHE A 110 -27.71 -7.97 -4.66
N VAL A 111 -28.24 -7.99 -5.87
CA VAL A 111 -29.65 -8.21 -6.16
C VAL A 111 -29.84 -9.29 -7.21
N ALA A 112 -30.82 -10.16 -6.99
CA ALA A 112 -31.25 -11.20 -7.94
C ALA A 112 -32.77 -11.29 -7.91
N GLY A 113 -33.43 -10.71 -8.92
CA GLY A 113 -34.88 -10.49 -8.88
C GLY A 113 -35.28 -9.63 -7.67
N ASP A 114 -36.22 -10.13 -6.87
CA ASP A 114 -36.69 -9.43 -5.65
C ASP A 114 -35.79 -9.67 -4.42
N LYS A 115 -34.77 -10.54 -4.53
CA LYS A 115 -33.87 -10.85 -3.42
C LYS A 115 -32.73 -9.85 -3.35
N ARG A 116 -32.42 -9.39 -2.14
CA ARG A 116 -31.25 -8.56 -1.84
C ARG A 116 -30.39 -9.25 -0.79
N THR A 117 -29.07 -9.19 -0.97
CA THR A 117 -28.13 -9.68 0.03
C THR A 117 -26.87 -8.82 0.06
N VAL A 118 -26.14 -8.85 1.16
CA VAL A 118 -24.81 -8.24 1.26
C VAL A 118 -23.77 -9.34 1.08
N MET A 119 -22.86 -9.16 0.14
CA MET A 119 -21.73 -10.06 -0.03
C MET A 119 -20.42 -9.31 0.20
N GLY A 120 -19.48 -9.99 0.84
CA GLY A 120 -18.14 -9.49 1.11
C GLY A 120 -17.10 -10.24 0.26
N ILE A 121 -16.25 -9.50 -0.42
CA ILE A 121 -15.08 -10.03 -1.15
C ILE A 121 -13.85 -9.69 -0.31
N ASN A 122 -13.24 -10.72 0.28
CA ASN A 122 -12.05 -10.56 1.10
C ASN A 122 -10.79 -10.70 0.24
N GLY A 123 -9.98 -9.65 0.25
CA GLY A 123 -8.63 -9.65 -0.29
C GLY A 123 -7.70 -10.54 0.54
N LYS A 124 -6.62 -10.97 -0.12
CA LYS A 124 -5.57 -11.75 0.54
C LYS A 124 -4.71 -10.84 1.42
N ASN A 125 -4.21 -11.40 2.52
CA ASN A 125 -3.23 -10.72 3.35
C ASN A 125 -1.97 -10.42 2.52
N CYS A 126 -1.56 -9.16 2.50
CA CYS A 126 -0.36 -8.69 1.83
C CYS A 126 0.55 -8.01 2.83
N GLU A 127 1.84 -8.31 2.76
CA GLU A 127 2.87 -7.69 3.59
C GLU A 127 3.49 -6.55 2.80
N LEU A 128 3.48 -5.35 3.38
CA LEU A 128 3.94 -4.12 2.76
C LEU A 128 5.11 -3.53 3.55
N TYR A 129 6.07 -3.02 2.79
CA TYR A 129 7.33 -2.47 3.29
C TYR A 129 7.51 -1.05 2.76
N ARG A 130 8.50 -0.33 3.30
CA ARG A 130 8.81 1.04 2.88
C ARG A 130 9.08 1.21 1.38
N CYS A 131 9.64 0.20 0.73
CA CYS A 131 9.93 0.21 -0.71
C CYS A 131 8.80 -0.36 -1.58
N THR A 132 7.66 -0.76 -1.01
CA THR A 132 6.56 -1.30 -1.81
C THR A 132 5.90 -0.20 -2.65
N ASP A 133 5.74 -0.43 -3.95
CA ASP A 133 4.90 0.43 -4.79
C ASP A 133 3.42 0.23 -4.39
N LEU A 134 2.90 1.22 -3.68
CA LEU A 134 1.54 1.16 -3.17
C LEU A 134 0.49 1.28 -4.28
N ARG A 135 0.79 1.93 -5.42
CA ARG A 135 -0.13 2.03 -6.55
C ARG A 135 -0.25 0.69 -7.25
N GLU A 136 0.89 0.04 -7.51
CA GLU A 136 0.92 -1.31 -8.07
C GLU A 136 0.22 -2.31 -7.13
N TRP A 137 0.46 -2.22 -5.82
CA TRP A 137 -0.24 -3.03 -4.84
C TRP A 137 -1.75 -2.80 -4.87
N TYR A 138 -2.22 -1.55 -4.90
CA TYR A 138 -3.64 -1.23 -4.93
C TYR A 138 -4.31 -1.78 -6.19
N ALA A 139 -3.70 -1.58 -7.36
CA ALA A 139 -4.22 -2.11 -8.62
C ALA A 139 -4.26 -3.65 -8.63
N SER A 140 -3.14 -4.31 -8.39
CA SER A 140 -3.00 -5.77 -8.55
C SER A 140 -3.60 -6.60 -7.41
N ARG A 141 -3.66 -6.04 -6.19
CA ARG A 141 -4.10 -6.80 -4.99
C ARG A 141 -5.45 -6.37 -4.45
N VAL A 142 -5.93 -5.18 -4.80
CA VAL A 142 -7.24 -4.68 -4.35
C VAL A 142 -8.20 -4.63 -5.52
N ILE A 143 -7.87 -3.91 -6.59
CA ILE A 143 -8.79 -3.68 -7.72
C ILE A 143 -9.00 -4.93 -8.56
N GLU A 144 -7.94 -5.50 -9.13
CA GLU A 144 -8.05 -6.66 -10.04
C GLU A 144 -8.80 -7.85 -9.41
N PRO A 145 -8.51 -8.28 -8.15
CA PRO A 145 -9.23 -9.40 -7.55
C PRO A 145 -10.69 -9.07 -7.23
N THR A 146 -10.98 -7.81 -6.89
CA THR A 146 -12.36 -7.37 -6.63
C THR A 146 -13.17 -7.39 -7.91
N LEU A 147 -12.64 -6.84 -9.01
CA LEU A 147 -13.29 -6.85 -10.30
C LEU A 147 -13.48 -8.29 -10.82
N ALA A 148 -12.44 -9.12 -10.77
CA ALA A 148 -12.54 -10.51 -11.21
C ALA A 148 -13.60 -11.30 -10.43
N SER A 149 -13.71 -11.07 -9.10
CA SER A 149 -14.75 -11.70 -8.29
C SER A 149 -16.14 -11.15 -8.61
N LEU A 150 -16.28 -9.85 -8.86
CA LEU A 150 -17.55 -9.25 -9.29
C LEU A 150 -18.02 -9.80 -10.63
N ASP A 151 -17.11 -9.98 -11.59
CA ASP A 151 -17.39 -10.55 -12.90
C ASP A 151 -17.79 -12.02 -12.78
N GLU A 152 -17.05 -12.81 -11.99
CA GLU A 152 -17.38 -14.23 -11.73
C GLU A 152 -18.77 -14.40 -11.08
N HIS A 153 -19.16 -13.47 -10.20
CA HIS A 153 -20.49 -13.47 -9.60
C HIS A 153 -21.61 -13.15 -10.60
N GLN A 154 -21.33 -12.32 -11.61
CA GLN A 154 -22.28 -11.94 -12.65
C GLN A 154 -22.39 -12.99 -13.77
N GLU A 155 -21.29 -13.62 -14.16
CA GLU A 155 -21.25 -14.55 -15.30
C GLU A 155 -21.81 -15.95 -15.00
N ARG A 156 -21.91 -16.37 -13.73
CA ARG A 156 -22.29 -17.75 -13.36
C ARG A 156 -23.79 -18.10 -13.44
N ASP A 157 -24.57 -17.45 -14.31
CA ASP A 157 -26.03 -17.67 -14.47
C ASP A 157 -26.87 -17.54 -13.18
N SER A 158 -26.27 -17.03 -12.09
CA SER A 158 -26.88 -16.99 -10.76
C SER A 158 -27.89 -15.85 -10.58
N GLY A 159 -27.91 -14.90 -11.53
CA GLY A 159 -28.79 -13.74 -11.56
C GLY A 159 -28.43 -12.63 -10.57
N TRP A 160 -27.30 -12.73 -9.87
CA TRP A 160 -26.86 -11.71 -8.91
C TRP A 160 -26.07 -10.61 -9.60
N ALA A 161 -26.57 -9.38 -9.50
CA ALA A 161 -25.89 -8.18 -9.95
C ALA A 161 -25.54 -7.28 -8.76
N LEU A 162 -24.39 -6.62 -8.82
CA LEU A 162 -24.03 -5.60 -7.83
C LEU A 162 -24.99 -4.41 -7.97
N SER A 163 -25.69 -4.06 -6.90
CA SER A 163 -26.62 -2.93 -6.83
C SER A 163 -25.94 -1.68 -6.24
N ARG A 164 -25.18 -1.87 -5.16
CA ARG A 164 -24.57 -0.75 -4.42
C ARG A 164 -23.29 -1.17 -3.73
N ILE A 165 -22.25 -0.35 -3.85
CA ILE A 165 -21.03 -0.47 -3.05
C ILE A 165 -21.34 0.09 -1.65
N LEU A 166 -21.09 -0.69 -0.61
CA LEU A 166 -21.32 -0.25 0.78
C LEU A 166 -20.05 0.38 1.35
N ASN A 167 -18.92 -0.35 1.30
CA ASN A 167 -17.62 0.14 1.74
C ASN A 167 -16.48 -0.75 1.26
N LEU A 168 -15.27 -0.20 1.32
CA LEU A 168 -14.01 -0.95 1.28
C LEU A 168 -13.34 -0.81 2.65
N THR A 169 -13.20 -1.91 3.36
CA THR A 169 -12.48 -1.95 4.64
C THR A 169 -11.01 -2.27 4.38
N VAL A 170 -10.10 -1.45 4.89
CA VAL A 170 -8.65 -1.70 4.84
C VAL A 170 -8.15 -1.94 6.26
N ASN A 171 -7.79 -3.18 6.55
CA ASN A 171 -7.25 -3.61 7.83
C ASN A 171 -5.73 -3.54 7.77
N VAL A 172 -5.12 -2.61 8.50
CA VAL A 172 -3.67 -2.46 8.58
C VAL A 172 -3.21 -2.93 9.97
N ASN A 173 -2.42 -3.98 9.99
CA ASN A 173 -1.84 -4.51 11.21
C ASN A 173 -0.33 -4.26 11.21
N LYS A 174 0.23 -3.91 12.37
CA LYS A 174 1.69 -3.87 12.54
C LYS A 174 2.25 -5.25 12.20
N LEU A 175 3.14 -5.32 11.21
CA LEU A 175 3.89 -6.53 10.93
C LEU A 175 5.09 -6.53 11.87
N ASN A 176 5.04 -7.36 12.91
CA ASN A 176 6.26 -7.72 13.61
C ASN A 176 6.89 -8.86 12.78
N PRO A 177 8.02 -8.67 12.08
CA PRO A 177 8.74 -9.77 11.43
C PRO A 177 9.25 -10.85 12.41
N MET A 178 8.93 -10.70 13.70
CA MET A 178 9.19 -11.65 14.77
C MET A 178 8.35 -12.92 14.63
N ARG A 179 8.82 -13.87 13.81
CA ARG A 179 8.69 -15.32 14.09
C ARG A 179 9.47 -16.25 13.16
N ALA A 180 10.22 -15.74 12.19
CA ALA A 180 11.28 -16.50 11.54
C ALA A 180 12.59 -15.79 11.85
N GLY A 181 13.63 -16.54 12.24
CA GLY A 181 14.95 -15.96 12.43
C GLY A 181 15.42 -15.17 11.21
N CYS A 182 16.45 -14.35 11.38
CA CYS A 182 17.14 -13.62 10.32
C CYS A 182 17.88 -14.57 9.35
N TYR A 183 17.12 -15.42 8.65
CA TYR A 183 17.58 -16.30 7.58
C TYR A 183 16.98 -15.83 6.26
N VAL A 184 17.49 -14.72 5.75
CA VAL A 184 17.13 -14.25 4.40
C VAL A 184 18.05 -14.93 3.40
N THR A 185 17.46 -15.67 2.46
CA THR A 185 18.21 -16.23 1.33
C THR A 185 18.46 -15.11 0.33
N LEU A 186 19.71 -14.65 0.24
CA LEU A 186 20.13 -13.67 -0.75
C LEU A 186 19.84 -14.20 -2.17
N PRO A 187 19.37 -13.34 -3.10
CA PRO A 187 19.21 -13.73 -4.50
C PRO A 187 20.49 -14.32 -5.08
N GLU A 188 20.36 -15.38 -5.88
CA GLU A 188 21.50 -16.14 -6.43
C GLU A 188 22.53 -15.25 -7.16
N LYS A 189 22.07 -14.17 -7.83
CA LYS A 189 22.93 -13.16 -8.48
C LYS A 189 23.99 -12.57 -7.55
N PHE A 190 23.65 -12.37 -6.27
CA PHE A 190 24.56 -11.79 -5.27
C PHE A 190 25.36 -12.85 -4.53
N LYS A 191 24.76 -14.02 -4.28
CA LYS A 191 25.43 -15.16 -3.64
C LYS A 191 26.62 -15.66 -4.46
N ARG A 192 26.46 -15.81 -5.77
CA ARG A 192 27.52 -16.24 -6.71
C ARG A 192 28.70 -15.28 -6.80
N LYS A 193 28.50 -14.01 -6.43
CA LYS A 193 29.60 -13.03 -6.42
C LYS A 193 30.53 -13.24 -5.24
N GLU A 194 30.13 -13.99 -4.22
CA GLU A 194 30.91 -14.18 -2.99
C GLU A 194 31.44 -12.85 -2.44
N ALA A 195 30.64 -11.79 -2.54
CA ALA A 195 31.01 -10.42 -2.16
C ALA A 195 30.36 -10.00 -0.83
N VAL A 196 29.48 -10.85 -0.30
CA VAL A 196 28.68 -10.61 0.90
C VAL A 196 28.85 -11.76 1.88
N VAL A 197 28.74 -11.45 3.17
CA VAL A 197 28.76 -12.43 4.26
C VAL A 197 27.46 -12.29 5.04
N ASN A 198 26.65 -13.34 4.98
CA ASN A 198 25.39 -13.43 5.69
C ASN A 198 25.56 -14.33 6.91
N VAL A 199 25.81 -13.73 8.08
CA VAL A 199 25.83 -14.45 9.35
C VAL A 199 24.41 -14.84 9.69
N ARG A 200 24.16 -16.15 9.83
CA ARG A 200 22.82 -16.67 10.13
C ARG A 200 22.53 -16.45 11.60
N SER A 201 21.49 -15.69 11.90
CA SER A 201 21.01 -15.50 13.26
C SER A 201 19.55 -15.90 13.40
N MET A 202 19.21 -16.51 14.53
CA MET A 202 17.81 -16.79 14.88
C MET A 202 17.11 -15.56 15.46
N ASP A 203 17.86 -14.51 15.79
CA ASP A 203 17.38 -13.31 16.47
C ASP A 203 17.34 -12.11 15.50
N ASN A 204 16.58 -11.08 15.85
CA ASN A 204 16.47 -9.83 15.08
C ASN A 204 17.70 -8.91 15.22
N VAL A 205 18.89 -9.51 15.37
CA VAL A 205 20.17 -8.85 15.66
C VAL A 205 21.15 -8.94 14.49
N CYS A 206 20.63 -9.18 13.27
CA CYS A 206 21.43 -9.29 12.05
C CYS A 206 22.32 -8.06 11.79
N PHE A 207 21.86 -6.86 12.16
CA PHE A 207 22.68 -5.64 12.10
C PHE A 207 23.96 -5.78 12.93
N ALA A 208 23.83 -6.24 14.16
CA ALA A 208 24.97 -6.41 15.06
C ALA A 208 25.94 -7.47 14.51
N TRP A 209 25.43 -8.62 14.07
CA TRP A 209 26.26 -9.67 13.50
C TRP A 209 26.95 -9.28 12.18
N ALA A 210 26.29 -8.50 11.32
CA ALA A 210 26.90 -8.00 10.10
C ALA A 210 28.06 -7.04 10.41
N VAL A 211 27.89 -6.16 11.40
CA VAL A 211 28.96 -5.25 11.85
C VAL A 211 30.10 -6.04 12.50
N VAL A 212 29.80 -7.01 13.35
CA VAL A 212 30.83 -7.89 13.95
C VAL A 212 31.59 -8.64 12.89
N ALA A 213 30.92 -9.20 11.88
CA ALA A 213 31.59 -9.94 10.80
C ALA A 213 32.56 -9.05 10.02
N ALA A 214 32.22 -7.77 9.84
CA ALA A 214 33.10 -6.80 9.20
C ALA A 214 34.32 -6.45 10.04
N LEU A 215 34.14 -6.31 11.36
CA LEU A 215 35.20 -5.89 12.28
C LEU A 215 36.10 -7.04 12.72
N TYR A 216 35.57 -8.26 12.73
CA TYR A 216 36.26 -9.49 13.11
C TYR A 216 36.08 -10.58 12.05
N PRO A 217 36.65 -10.42 10.84
CA PRO A 217 36.42 -11.36 9.75
C PRO A 217 36.89 -12.77 10.11
N ALA A 218 36.00 -13.76 9.95
CA ALA A 218 36.34 -15.16 10.09
C ALA A 218 36.89 -15.72 8.78
N TYR A 219 37.78 -16.73 8.87
CA TYR A 219 38.31 -17.43 7.71
C TYR A 219 37.42 -18.60 7.27
N ASN A 220 36.89 -19.35 8.24
CA ASN A 220 36.07 -20.54 8.02
C ASN A 220 34.68 -20.36 8.61
N HIS A 221 33.68 -21.00 8.01
CA HIS A 221 32.29 -20.98 8.48
C HIS A 221 31.79 -19.55 8.76
N VAL A 222 32.06 -18.64 7.83
CA VAL A 222 31.77 -17.21 7.94
C VAL A 222 30.28 -16.91 8.11
N ASP A 223 29.41 -17.89 7.85
CA ASP A 223 27.97 -17.81 8.01
C ASP A 223 27.48 -18.18 9.42
N ARG A 224 28.34 -18.62 10.34
CA ARG A 224 27.97 -19.03 11.70
C ARG A 224 28.30 -17.97 12.74
N GLU A 225 27.38 -17.72 13.68
CA GLU A 225 27.58 -16.81 14.82
C GLU A 225 28.78 -17.23 15.68
N SER A 226 28.96 -18.54 15.90
CA SER A 226 30.05 -19.12 16.69
C SER A 226 31.44 -18.78 16.17
N SER A 227 31.55 -18.34 14.91
CA SER A 227 32.81 -17.94 14.28
C SER A 227 33.27 -16.54 14.72
N TYR A 228 32.44 -15.83 15.48
CA TYR A 228 32.64 -14.43 15.84
C TYR A 228 32.53 -14.20 17.35
N PRO A 229 33.18 -13.15 17.89
CA PRO A 229 32.90 -12.72 19.25
C PRO A 229 31.45 -12.25 19.36
N HIS A 230 30.80 -12.55 20.49
CA HIS A 230 29.42 -12.14 20.71
C HIS A 230 29.28 -10.61 20.66
N TYR A 231 28.31 -10.11 19.89
CA TYR A 231 28.19 -8.68 19.58
C TYR A 231 28.13 -7.79 20.83
N SER A 232 27.45 -8.23 21.89
CA SER A 232 27.32 -7.45 23.14
C SER A 232 28.63 -7.21 23.88
N LYS A 233 29.70 -7.96 23.55
CA LYS A 233 31.02 -7.79 24.16
C LYS A 233 31.89 -6.78 23.41
N VAL A 234 31.61 -6.56 22.12
CA VAL A 234 32.48 -5.81 21.21
C VAL A 234 31.81 -4.56 20.64
N LEU A 235 30.49 -4.42 20.80
CA LEU A 235 29.69 -3.30 20.32
C LEU A 235 28.82 -2.74 21.45
N ASN A 236 28.64 -1.43 21.45
CA ASN A 236 27.79 -0.68 22.36
C ASN A 236 26.41 -0.42 21.72
N PHE A 237 25.35 -0.93 22.35
CA PHE A 237 23.95 -0.77 21.96
C PHE A 237 23.09 -0.10 23.05
N ALA A 238 23.69 0.57 24.05
CA ALA A 238 22.97 1.05 25.23
C ALA A 238 21.72 1.92 24.92
N ASP A 239 21.77 2.73 23.86
CA ASP A 239 20.67 3.64 23.47
C ASP A 239 19.95 3.19 22.19
N ILE A 240 20.05 1.90 21.82
CA ILE A 240 19.53 1.36 20.57
C ILE A 240 18.78 0.07 20.82
N GLU A 241 17.49 0.10 20.50
CA GLU A 241 16.65 -1.09 20.53
C GLU A 241 16.72 -1.85 19.20
N PHE A 242 16.61 -3.18 19.29
CA PHE A 242 16.50 -4.03 18.13
C PHE A 242 15.02 -4.17 17.68
N PRO A 243 14.74 -4.30 16.38
CA PRO A 243 15.69 -4.27 15.26
C PRO A 243 16.20 -2.85 14.95
N VAL A 244 17.50 -2.73 14.64
CA VAL A 244 18.12 -1.43 14.35
C VAL A 244 17.55 -0.85 13.05
N THR A 245 17.03 0.38 13.13
CA THR A 245 16.53 1.09 11.97
C THR A 245 17.62 1.95 11.32
N LEU A 246 17.44 2.35 10.05
CA LEU A 246 18.36 3.25 9.35
C LEU A 246 18.61 4.58 10.10
N LYS A 247 17.62 5.05 10.87
CA LYS A 247 17.72 6.29 11.68
C LYS A 247 18.66 6.11 12.87
N ASP A 248 18.71 4.90 13.43
CA ASP A 248 19.55 4.59 14.59
C ASP A 248 21.00 4.31 14.23
N VAL A 249 21.30 4.04 12.95
CA VAL A 249 22.69 3.82 12.48
C VAL A 249 23.58 5.01 12.79
N ALA A 250 23.08 6.25 12.65
CA ALA A 250 23.84 7.45 13.01
C ALA A 250 24.17 7.53 14.51
N LYS A 251 23.27 7.05 15.37
CA LYS A 251 23.54 6.94 16.81
C LYS A 251 24.59 5.86 17.07
N PHE A 252 24.42 4.71 16.43
CA PHE A 252 25.32 3.56 16.56
C PHE A 252 26.76 3.89 16.17
N GLU A 253 26.94 4.60 15.04
CA GLU A 253 28.23 5.10 14.57
C GLU A 253 28.92 5.97 15.63
N ARG A 254 28.18 6.85 16.31
CA ARG A 254 28.74 7.71 17.36
C ARG A 254 29.12 6.91 18.60
N SER A 255 28.28 5.97 19.03
CA SER A 255 28.51 5.18 20.25
C SER A 255 29.65 4.16 20.14
N ASN A 256 30.05 3.79 18.92
CA ASN A 256 31.06 2.75 18.66
C ASN A 256 32.33 3.27 17.95
N ASP A 257 32.35 4.56 17.60
CA ASP A 257 33.41 5.20 16.79
C ASP A 257 33.73 4.42 15.50
N ILE A 258 32.68 4.13 14.73
CA ILE A 258 32.75 3.43 13.44
C ILE A 258 31.93 4.19 12.40
N SER A 259 32.22 4.00 11.13
CA SER A 259 31.48 4.63 10.02
C SER A 259 30.82 3.55 9.17
N ILE A 260 29.56 3.76 8.77
CA ILE A 260 28.75 2.72 8.12
C ILE A 260 28.05 3.29 6.90
N ASN A 261 28.31 2.66 5.76
CA ASN A 261 27.50 2.82 4.56
C ASN A 261 26.46 1.70 4.48
N VAL A 262 25.24 2.03 4.09
CA VAL A 262 24.16 1.08 3.87
C VAL A 262 23.69 1.18 2.42
N TYR A 263 23.70 0.05 1.74
CA TYR A 263 23.22 -0.12 0.37
C TYR A 263 21.94 -0.94 0.37
N GLY A 264 21.06 -0.73 -0.60
CA GLY A 264 19.82 -1.46 -0.82
C GLY A 264 19.81 -2.17 -2.16
N ILE A 265 18.83 -3.07 -2.34
CA ILE A 265 18.56 -3.71 -3.62
C ILE A 265 17.27 -3.09 -4.20
N GLU A 266 17.39 -2.41 -5.34
CA GLU A 266 16.27 -1.83 -6.10
C GLU A 266 16.37 -2.31 -7.55
N ASP A 267 15.29 -2.88 -8.10
CA ASP A 267 15.23 -3.45 -9.45
C ASP A 267 16.38 -4.41 -9.83
N GLY A 268 16.95 -5.08 -8.83
CA GLY A 268 18.06 -6.02 -8.98
C GLY A 268 19.45 -5.38 -9.03
N ASP A 269 19.55 -4.08 -8.83
CA ASP A 269 20.76 -3.29 -8.72
C ASP A 269 21.01 -2.80 -7.28
N ILE A 270 22.25 -2.42 -6.99
CA ILE A 270 22.69 -2.07 -5.63
C ILE A 270 22.88 -0.56 -5.56
N LEU A 271 22.04 0.09 -4.77
CA LEU A 271 22.04 1.55 -4.63
C LEU A 271 22.35 1.98 -3.20
N PRO A 272 23.04 3.12 -3.00
CA PRO A 272 23.28 3.63 -1.66
C PRO A 272 21.97 4.12 -1.03
N LEU A 273 21.60 3.56 0.12
CA LEU A 273 20.46 4.02 0.93
C LEU A 273 20.90 5.08 1.95
N ARG A 274 22.10 4.91 2.50
CA ARG A 274 22.71 5.82 3.47
C ARG A 274 24.21 5.76 3.33
N LEU A 275 24.84 6.91 3.15
CA LEU A 275 26.28 7.04 3.21
C LEU A 275 26.66 7.80 4.47
N THR A 276 27.79 7.43 5.04
CA THR A 276 28.37 8.17 6.15
C THR A 276 29.02 9.46 5.61
N ASP A 277 28.86 10.57 6.32
CA ASP A 277 29.46 11.86 5.89
C ASP A 277 30.96 11.90 6.17
N CYS A 278 31.43 11.13 7.15
CA CYS A 278 32.81 11.10 7.60
C CYS A 278 33.29 9.66 7.72
N LYS A 279 34.14 9.23 6.77
CA LYS A 279 34.78 7.92 6.83
C LYS A 279 35.77 7.88 7.99
N ARG A 280 35.57 6.93 8.90
CA ARG A 280 36.46 6.61 10.02
C ARG A 280 37.39 5.46 9.65
N ASP A 281 38.43 5.25 10.45
CA ASP A 281 39.37 4.14 10.29
C ASP A 281 38.66 2.78 10.27
N ARG A 282 37.71 2.62 11.20
CA ARG A 282 36.79 1.48 11.22
C ARG A 282 35.58 1.80 10.35
N HIS A 283 35.59 1.30 9.12
CA HIS A 283 34.52 1.51 8.14
C HIS A 283 33.85 0.20 7.73
N VAL A 284 32.52 0.19 7.66
CA VAL A 284 31.72 -0.99 7.31
C VAL A 284 30.73 -0.66 6.19
N ASN A 285 30.71 -1.50 5.16
CA ASN A 285 29.68 -1.46 4.12
C ASN A 285 28.64 -2.57 4.40
N LEU A 286 27.38 -2.19 4.55
CA LEU A 286 26.27 -3.11 4.80
C LEU A 286 25.31 -3.12 3.61
N LEU A 287 24.73 -4.29 3.35
CA LEU A 287 23.63 -4.48 2.41
C LEU A 287 22.34 -4.70 3.21
N TYR A 288 21.37 -3.85 2.96
CA TYR A 288 20.00 -3.97 3.44
C TYR A 288 19.19 -4.78 2.42
N VAL A 289 18.76 -5.96 2.82
CA VAL A 289 17.98 -6.89 2.02
C VAL A 289 16.50 -6.75 2.41
N GLN A 290 15.59 -7.11 1.49
CA GLN A 290 14.15 -7.23 1.77
C GLN A 290 13.91 -7.95 3.11
N ASP A 291 12.84 -7.56 3.82
CA ASP A 291 12.49 -7.98 5.19
C ASP A 291 13.28 -7.35 6.35
N GLY A 292 14.08 -6.30 6.09
CA GLY A 292 14.78 -5.58 7.15
C GLY A 292 16.08 -6.22 7.62
N HIS A 293 16.68 -7.06 6.76
CA HIS A 293 17.86 -7.85 7.09
C HIS A 293 19.15 -7.18 6.63
N PHE A 294 20.15 -7.13 7.52
CA PHE A 294 21.46 -6.57 7.22
C PHE A 294 22.49 -7.67 6.96
N VAL A 295 23.28 -7.47 5.91
CA VAL A 295 24.34 -8.38 5.48
C VAL A 295 25.63 -7.58 5.32
N TRP A 296 26.77 -8.16 5.68
CA TRP A 296 28.05 -7.48 5.47
C TRP A 296 28.48 -7.55 4.00
N ILE A 297 28.85 -6.42 3.41
CA ILE A 297 29.52 -6.35 2.11
C ILE A 297 31.03 -6.37 2.33
N LYS A 298 31.66 -7.53 2.11
CA LYS A 298 33.12 -7.67 2.22
C LYS A 298 33.88 -7.13 1.02
N ASP A 299 33.24 -7.08 -0.17
CA ASP A 299 33.86 -6.59 -1.40
C ASP A 299 32.83 -5.85 -2.26
N LEU A 300 32.67 -4.54 -2.00
CA LEU A 300 31.70 -3.69 -2.70
C LEU A 300 31.97 -3.66 -4.20
N SER A 301 33.25 -3.55 -4.59
CA SER A 301 33.65 -3.53 -5.99
C SER A 301 33.19 -4.77 -6.74
N ARG A 302 33.38 -5.96 -6.15
CA ARG A 302 32.90 -7.22 -6.72
C ARG A 302 31.39 -7.29 -6.78
N LEU A 303 30.69 -6.73 -5.78
CA LEU A 303 29.24 -6.73 -5.71
C LEU A 303 28.60 -5.90 -6.84
N VAL A 304 29.09 -4.68 -7.07
CA VAL A 304 28.45 -3.72 -7.99
C VAL A 304 29.10 -3.65 -9.37
N ARG A 305 30.27 -4.29 -9.58
CA ARG A 305 30.99 -4.27 -10.87
C ARG A 305 30.13 -4.57 -12.08
N SER A 306 29.23 -5.55 -12.02
CA SER A 306 28.35 -5.90 -13.16
C SER A 306 27.37 -4.80 -13.56
N GLN A 307 27.11 -3.85 -12.67
CA GLN A 307 26.24 -2.69 -12.93
C GLN A 307 27.02 -1.57 -13.63
N VAL A 308 28.34 -1.54 -13.44
CA VAL A 308 29.20 -0.41 -13.85
C VAL A 308 30.01 -0.74 -15.11
N THR A 309 30.43 -1.99 -15.29
CA THR A 309 31.21 -2.38 -16.47
C THR A 309 31.02 -3.83 -16.88
N LYS A 310 31.21 -4.08 -18.18
CA LYS A 310 31.35 -5.43 -18.75
C LYS A 310 32.78 -5.97 -18.66
N SER A 311 33.77 -5.13 -18.33
CA SER A 311 35.20 -5.50 -18.24
C SER A 311 35.52 -6.40 -17.05
N LYS A 312 36.50 -7.31 -17.21
CA LYS A 312 37.01 -8.25 -16.16
C LYS A 312 37.95 -7.63 -15.13
N ASN A 313 38.35 -6.37 -15.30
CA ASN A 313 39.31 -5.70 -14.42
C ASN A 313 38.69 -5.29 -13.07
N LYS A 314 39.53 -5.20 -12.04
CA LYS A 314 39.14 -4.73 -10.71
C LYS A 314 38.83 -3.23 -10.77
N ILE A 315 37.67 -2.82 -10.26
CA ILE A 315 37.26 -1.41 -10.18
C ILE A 315 37.41 -0.96 -8.73
N TYR A 316 37.88 0.26 -8.54
CA TYR A 316 37.89 0.92 -7.24
C TYR A 316 36.82 2.00 -7.26
N PHE A 317 35.87 1.91 -6.33
CA PHE A 317 34.88 2.95 -6.12
C PHE A 317 35.47 4.04 -5.25
N CYS A 318 35.21 5.30 -5.57
CA CYS A 318 35.53 6.41 -4.69
C CYS A 318 34.49 6.41 -3.56
N ASP A 319 34.90 5.95 -2.40
CA ASP A 319 34.16 6.25 -1.16
C ASP A 319 34.30 7.76 -0.97
N ARG A 320 33.20 8.51 -1.08
CA ARG A 320 33.21 9.94 -0.74
C ARG A 320 33.54 10.14 0.73
#